data_AF-A0A0B2C019-F1
#
_entry.id   AF-A0A0B2C019-F1
#
_cell.length_a   1.000
_cell.length_b   1.000
_cell.length_c   1.000
_cell.angle_alpha   90.00
_cell.angle_beta   90.00
_cell.angle_gamma   90.00
#
_symmetry.space_group_name_H-M   'P 1'
#
loop_
_entity.id
_entity.type
_entity.pdbx_description
1 polymer ?
#
loop_
_entity_poly.entity_id
_entity_poly.type
_entity_poly.pdbx_seq_one_letter_code
_entity_poly.pdbx_strand_id
1 'polypeptide(L)' 'MAQDAIFYRAQAAKAREEAGAAVLDNVRDRALRSVAAFETMAASAERVTKQREDRKIAATPSE' A
#
# COMPACT_ATOMS: atom_id res chain seq x y z
N MET A 1 4.07 -13.40 5.86
CA MET A 1 2.73 -12.79 5.76
C MET A 1 2.76 -11.86 4.57
N ALA A 2 1.87 -12.05 3.59
CA ALA A 2 1.75 -11.10 2.50
C ALA A 2 1.37 -9.76 3.13
N GLN A 3 2.19 -8.73 2.98
CA GLN A 3 1.90 -7.47 3.63
C GLN A 3 0.61 -6.91 3.04
N ASP A 4 -0.42 -6.84 3.88
CA ASP A 4 -1.78 -6.51 3.48
C ASP A 4 -1.87 -5.07 3.00
N ALA A 5 -2.59 -4.84 1.89
CA ALA A 5 -2.76 -3.51 1.31
C ALA A 5 -3.20 -2.47 2.35
N ILE A 6 -4.06 -2.87 3.28
CA ILE A 6 -4.56 -2.05 4.39
C ILE A 6 -3.41 -1.55 5.26
N PHE A 7 -2.44 -2.39 5.59
CA PHE A 7 -1.27 -2.00 6.38
C PHE A 7 -0.47 -0.92 5.68
N TYR A 8 -0.21 -1.09 4.38
CA TYR A 8 0.51 -0.09 3.60
C TYR A 8 -0.26 1.23 3.45
N ARG A 9 -1.58 1.17 3.31
CA ARG A 9 -2.43 2.38 3.31
C ARG A 9 -2.35 3.12 4.64
N ALA A 10 -2.37 2.40 5.76
CA ALA A 10 -2.21 2.99 7.10
C ALA A 10 -0.83 3.64 7.27
N GLN A 11 0.23 2.98 6.83
CA GLN A 11 1.59 3.54 6.86
C GLN A 11 1.73 4.78 5.96
N ALA A 12 1.11 4.77 4.78
CA ALA A 12 1.06 5.94 3.90
C ALA A 12 0.31 7.11 4.56
N ALA A 13 -0.81 6.85 5.25
CA ALA A 13 -1.55 7.88 5.99
C ALA A 13 -0.70 8.49 7.12
N LYS A 14 -0.05 7.65 7.93
CA LYS A 14 0.84 8.12 8.99
C LYS A 14 1.99 8.97 8.44
N ALA A 15 2.63 8.54 7.36
CA ALA A 15 3.70 9.31 6.72
C ALA A 15 3.20 10.65 6.14
N ARG A 16 1.93 10.74 5.71
CA ARG A 16 1.31 12.02 5.30
C ARG A 16 1.11 12.96 6.48
N GLU A 17 0.66 12.44 7.62
CA GLU A 17 0.52 13.23 8.84
C GLU A 17 1.88 13.77 9.30
N GLU A 18 2.92 12.93 9.28
CA GLU A 18 4.30 13.34 9.56
C GLU A 18 4.79 14.43 8.60
N ALA A 19 4.48 14.31 7.29
CA ALA A 19 4.81 15.35 6.31
C ALA A 19 4.07 16.67 6.57
N GLY A 20 2.81 16.61 6.99
CA GLY A 20 2.00 17.78 7.35
C GLY A 20 2.48 18.47 8.62
N ALA A 21 3.00 17.71 9.59
CA ALA A 21 3.58 18.23 10.83
C ALA A 21 5.03 18.69 10.67
N ALA A 22 5.70 18.35 9.57
CA ALA A 22 7.11 18.67 9.36
C ALA A 22 7.31 20.18 9.14
N VAL A 23 8.14 20.77 10.02
CA VAL A 23 8.58 22.17 9.93
C VAL A 23 9.67 22.35 8.88
N LEU A 24 10.54 21.35 8.72
CA LEU A 24 11.64 21.38 7.75
C LEU A 24 11.23 20.69 6.45
N ASP A 25 11.52 21.34 5.32
CA ASP A 25 11.18 20.84 3.99
C ASP A 25 11.87 19.50 3.68
N ASN A 26 13.13 19.32 4.10
CA ASN A 26 13.83 18.05 3.90
C ASN A 26 13.18 16.86 4.63
N VAL A 27 12.56 17.11 5.78
CA VAL A 27 11.80 16.10 6.55
C VAL A 27 10.47 15.84 5.84
N ARG A 28 9.78 16.89 5.38
CA ARG A 28 8.56 16.77 4.58
C ARG A 28 8.79 15.94 3.33
N ASP A 29 9.84 16.24 2.57
CA ASP A 29 10.17 15.54 1.32
C ASP A 29 10.53 14.08 1.55
N ARG A 30 11.25 13.78 2.64
CA ARG A 30 11.52 12.40 3.04
C ARG A 30 10.22 11.67 3.40
N ALA A 31 9.35 12.29 4.18
CA ALA A 31 8.06 11.70 4.55
C ALA A 31 7.18 11.45 3.32
N LEU A 32 7.10 12.39 2.38
CA LEU A 32 6.37 12.24 1.12
C LEU A 32 6.93 11.10 0.23
N ARG A 33 8.25 10.90 0.22
CA ARG A 33 8.84 9.73 -0.46
C ARG A 33 8.41 8.41 0.20
N SER A 34 8.32 8.36 1.52
CA SER A 34 7.77 7.20 2.23
C SER A 34 6.30 6.96 1.89
N VAL A 35 5.49 8.02 1.80
CA VAL A 35 4.09 7.93 1.34
C VAL A 35 4.03 7.24 -0.03
N ALA A 36 4.78 7.75 -1.01
CA ALA A 36 4.78 7.20 -2.37
C ALA A 36 5.23 5.72 -2.40
N ALA A 37 6.23 5.36 -1.59
CA ALA A 37 6.69 3.98 -1.46
C ALA A 37 5.58 3.07 -0.92
N PHE A 38 4.95 3.45 0.20
CA PHE A 38 3.87 2.67 0.79
C PHE A 38 2.65 2.55 -0.14
N GLU A 39 2.28 3.60 -0.86
CA GLU A 39 1.19 3.53 -1.84
C GLU A 39 1.49 2.57 -2.99
N THR A 40 2.73 2.56 -3.47
CA THR A 40 3.18 1.61 -4.50
C THR A 40 3.09 0.17 -4.01
N MET A 41 3.45 -0.07 -2.75
CA MET A 41 3.34 -1.38 -2.12
C MET A 41 1.88 -1.79 -1.90
N ALA A 42 1.02 -0.86 -1.46
CA ALA A 42 -0.42 -1.10 -1.31
C ALA A 42 -1.06 -1.53 -2.64
N ALA A 43 -0.80 -0.77 -3.71
CA ALA A 43 -1.30 -1.09 -5.05
C ALA A 43 -0.79 -2.45 -5.55
N SER A 44 0.47 -2.79 -5.24
CA SER A 44 1.04 -4.10 -5.59
C SER A 44 0.38 -5.24 -4.81
N ALA A 45 0.13 -5.05 -3.52
CA ALA A 45 -0.60 -6.02 -2.69
C ALA A 45 -2.04 -6.23 -3.18
N GLU A 46 -2.76 -5.14 -3.50
CA GLU A 46 -4.12 -5.19 -4.07
C GLU A 46 -4.14 -6.01 -5.38
N ARG A 47 -3.17 -5.77 -6.28
CA ARG A 47 -3.05 -6.53 -7.53
C ARG A 47 -2.80 -8.02 -7.30
N VAL A 48 -1.95 -8.38 -6.35
CA VAL A 48 -1.65 -9.78 -6.04
C VAL A 48 -2.86 -10.47 -5.42
N THR A 49 -3.57 -9.80 -4.51
CA THR A 49 -4.80 -10.32 -3.91
C THR A 49 -5.85 -10.58 -4.99
N LYS A 50 -6.08 -9.60 -5.88
CA LYS A 50 -7.02 -9.75 -6.99
C LYS A 50 -6.65 -10.92 -7.90
N GLN A 51 -5.38 -11.03 -8.32
CA GLN A 51 -4.93 -12.16 -9.15
C GLN A 51 -5.13 -13.52 -8.46
N ARG A 52 -4.99 -13.58 -7.13
CA ARG A 52 -5.25 -14.80 -6.37
C ARG A 52 -6.74 -15.12 -6.33
N GLU A 53 -7.61 -14.13 -6.16
CA GLU A 53 -9.06 -14.30 -6.22
C GLU A 53 -9.52 -14.75 -7.60
N ASP A 54 -9.05 -14.09 -8.66
CA ASP A 54 -9.33 -14.45 -10.05
C ASP A 54 -8.90 -15.90 -10.35
N ARG A 55 -7.71 -16.30 -9.86
CA ARG A 55 -7.24 -17.69 -9.98
C ARG A 55 -8.10 -18.67 -9.22
N LYS A 56 -8.56 -18.34 -8.01
CA LYS A 56 -9.46 -19.22 -7.23
C LYS A 56 -10.79 -19.41 -7.96
N ILE A 57 -11.36 -18.34 -8.51
CA ILE A 57 -12.60 -18.39 -9.29
C ILE A 57 -12.40 -19.29 -10.51
N ALA A 58 -11.30 -19.11 -11.26
CA ALA A 58 -10.99 -19.92 -12.44
C ALA A 58 -10.67 -21.39 -12.12
N ALA A 59 -10.11 -21.67 -10.92
CA ALA A 59 -9.72 -23.01 -10.49
C ALA A 59 -10.86 -23.78 -9.79
N THR A 60 -12.03 -23.18 -9.60
CA THR A 60 -13.23 -23.87 -9.11
C THR A 60 -14.08 -24.20 -10.34
N PRO A 61 -13.96 -25.40 -10.95
CA PRO A 61 -14.83 -25.77 -12.05
C PRO A 61 -16.25 -25.89 -11.49
N SER A 62 -17.23 -25.38 -12.22
CA SER A 62 -18.60 -25.84 -12.04
C SER A 62 -18.72 -27.22 -12.71
N GLU A 63 -19.19 -28.18 -11.91
CA GLU A 63 -19.43 -29.62 -12.21
C GLU A 63 -18.22 -30.55 -12.32
#